data_AF-A0A7C4KFT3-F1
#
_entry.id   AF-A0A7C4KFT3-F1
#
_cell.length_a   1.000
_cell.length_b   1.000
_cell.length_c   1.000
_cell.angle_alpha   90.00
_cell.angle_beta   90.00
_cell.angle_gamma   90.00
#
_symmetry.space_group_name_H-M   'P 1'
#
loop_
_entity.id
_entity.type
_entity.pdbx_description
1 polymer ?
#
loop_
_entity_poly.entity_id
_entity_poly.type
_entity_poly.pdbx_seq_one_letter_code
_entity_poly.pdbx_strand_id
1 'polypeptide(L)'
;MSPIQNNLCVGVYVDVANIYMNGGQRMQYDVLREFACRDGAEPIRLNAYVTYDAERASDDEEYRKGASSFHAALRDLGYKVIVKELHWYIDDEGNRI
;
A
#
# COMPACT_ATOMS: atom_id res chain seq x y z
N MET A 1 -19.37 29.47 21.72
CA MET A 1 -19.59 29.01 20.33
C MET A 1 -18.75 27.76 20.16
N SER A 2 -19.40 26.60 20.02
CA SER A 2 -18.74 25.37 19.58
C SER A 2 -18.19 25.61 18.16
N PRO A 3 -16.96 25.21 17.83
CA PRO A 3 -16.51 25.25 16.45
C PRO A 3 -17.48 24.44 15.58
N ILE A 4 -17.83 24.95 14.41
CA ILE A 4 -18.49 24.15 13.38
C ILE A 4 -17.55 22.98 13.12
N GLN A 5 -17.94 21.75 13.50
CA GLN A 5 -17.23 20.54 13.10
C GLN A 5 -17.29 20.48 11.57
N ASN A 6 -16.20 20.88 10.93
CA ASN A 6 -16.03 20.65 9.51
C ASN A 6 -15.76 19.15 9.39
N ASN A 7 -16.80 18.35 9.16
CA ASN A 7 -16.70 16.91 8.96
C ASN A 7 -16.13 16.65 7.55
N LEU A 8 -14.86 17.02 7.35
CA LEU A 8 -14.13 16.78 6.12
C LEU A 8 -13.81 15.29 6.04
N CYS A 9 -14.43 14.63 5.08
CA CYS A 9 -14.27 13.22 4.83
C CYS A 9 -13.13 12.99 3.84
N VAL A 10 -12.18 12.13 4.18
CA VAL A 10 -10.98 11.90 3.36
C VAL A 10 -10.87 10.44 2.92
N GLY A 11 -10.51 10.24 1.66
CA GLY A 11 -10.13 8.95 1.10
C GLY A 11 -8.69 8.98 0.62
N VAL A 12 -7.89 7.99 1.02
CA VAL A 12 -6.51 7.80 0.58
C VAL A 12 -6.42 6.50 -0.22
N TYR A 13 -5.87 6.58 -1.42
CA TYR A 13 -5.67 5.44 -2.32
C TYR A 13 -4.21 5.44 -2.77
N VAL A 14 -3.44 4.49 -2.28
CA VAL A 14 -2.00 4.42 -2.52
C VAL A 14 -1.70 3.30 -3.50
N ASP A 15 -1.17 3.64 -4.67
CA ASP A 15 -0.55 2.65 -5.55
C ASP A 15 0.89 2.39 -5.09
N VAL A 16 1.03 1.40 -4.22
CA VAL A 16 2.31 1.08 -3.59
C VAL A 16 3.30 0.54 -4.62
N ALA A 17 2.83 -0.29 -5.55
CA ALA A 17 3.67 -0.84 -6.62
C ALA A 17 4.32 0.28 -7.44
N ASN A 18 3.53 1.27 -7.85
CA ASN A 18 4.05 2.43 -8.58
C ASN A 18 5.07 3.24 -7.76
N ILE A 19 4.78 3.48 -6.47
CA ILE A 19 5.72 4.17 -5.57
C ILE A 19 7.06 3.43 -5.49
N TYR A 20 7.03 2.11 -5.32
CA TYR A 20 8.24 1.28 -5.26
C TYR A 20 9.04 1.33 -6.57
N MET A 21 8.38 1.21 -7.73
CA MET A 21 9.04 1.27 -9.04
C MET A 21 9.70 2.63 -9.32
N ASN A 22 9.20 3.70 -8.70
CA ASN A 22 9.74 5.05 -8.84
C ASN A 22 10.67 5.47 -7.68
N GLY A 23 11.24 4.51 -6.94
CA GLY A 23 12.25 4.76 -5.90
C GLY A 23 11.68 5.20 -4.55
N GLY A 24 10.37 5.17 -4.36
CA GLY A 24 9.68 5.56 -3.12
C GLY A 24 9.67 4.50 -2.02
N GLN A 25 10.71 3.64 -1.94
CA GLN A 25 10.79 2.52 -0.99
C GLN A 25 10.70 2.93 0.50
N ARG A 26 10.91 4.21 0.81
CA ARG A 26 10.87 4.78 2.17
C ARG A 26 9.63 5.62 2.45
N MET A 27 8.52 5.36 1.75
CA MET A 27 7.26 6.04 2.00
C MET A 27 6.79 5.82 3.44
N GLN A 28 6.45 6.91 4.14
CA GLN A 28 5.95 6.89 5.52
C GLN A 28 4.41 6.95 5.49
N TYR A 29 3.77 5.81 5.69
CA TYR A 29 2.31 5.66 5.56
C TYR A 29 1.54 6.23 6.76
N ASP A 30 2.16 6.21 7.93
CA ASP A 30 1.69 6.89 9.14
C ASP A 30 1.65 8.41 8.92
N VAL A 31 2.73 8.99 8.40
CA VAL A 31 2.83 10.42 8.07
C VAL A 31 1.83 10.80 6.98
N LEU A 32 1.66 9.96 5.94
CA LEU A 32 0.65 10.18 4.90
C LEU A 32 -0.75 10.22 5.50
N ARG A 33 -1.09 9.27 6.37
CA ARG A 33 -2.39 9.21 7.05
C ARG A 33 -2.60 10.45 7.91
N GLU A 34 -1.64 10.82 8.74
CA GLU A 34 -1.72 12.00 9.61
C GLU A 34 -1.92 13.28 8.80
N PHE A 35 -1.11 13.45 7.75
CA PHE A 35 -1.21 14.60 6.86
C PHE A 35 -2.56 14.68 6.14
N ALA A 36 -3.09 13.55 5.68
CA ALA A 36 -4.38 13.47 5.02
C ALA A 36 -5.54 13.77 5.99
N CYS A 37 -5.40 13.39 7.26
CA CYS A 37 -6.42 13.57 8.31
C CYS A 37 -6.21 14.86 9.13
N ARG A 38 -5.37 15.80 8.66
CA ARG A 38 -5.12 17.08 9.34
C ARG A 38 -6.41 17.88 9.54
N ASP A 39 -6.38 18.79 10.50
CA ASP A 39 -7.51 19.67 10.84
C ASP A 39 -8.79 18.92 11.27
N GLY A 40 -8.65 17.67 11.73
CA GLY A 40 -9.76 16.86 12.22
C GLY A 40 -10.55 16.14 11.12
N ALA A 41 -10.00 16.03 9.91
CA ALA A 41 -10.63 15.29 8.83
C ALA A 41 -10.75 13.79 9.14
N GLU A 42 -11.92 13.21 8.84
CA GLU A 42 -12.25 11.82 9.12
C GLU A 42 -11.84 10.91 7.93
N PRO A 43 -10.94 9.93 8.12
CA PRO A 43 -10.60 8.98 7.07
C PRO A 43 -11.73 7.98 6.86
N ILE A 44 -12.39 8.03 5.70
CA ILE A 44 -13.44 7.08 5.32
C ILE A 44 -12.86 5.88 4.59
N ARG A 45 -11.75 6.08 3.87
CA ARG A 45 -11.03 5.01 3.17
C ARG A 45 -9.54 5.23 3.24
N LEU A 46 -8.83 4.17 3.56
CA LEU A 46 -7.37 4.09 3.48
C LEU A 46 -7.07 2.80 2.71
N ASN A 47 -6.89 2.87 1.39
CA ASN A 47 -6.62 1.71 0.56
C ASN A 47 -5.15 1.72 0.14
N ALA A 48 -4.46 0.62 0.34
CA ALA A 48 -3.10 0.40 -0.17
C ALA A 48 -3.11 -0.75 -1.17
N TYR A 49 -2.80 -0.45 -2.42
CA TYR A 49 -2.70 -1.43 -3.50
C TYR A 49 -1.26 -1.90 -3.61
N VAL A 50 -1.00 -3.12 -3.17
CA VAL A 50 0.33 -3.72 -3.09
C VAL A 50 0.46 -4.84 -4.12
N THR A 51 1.67 -5.13 -4.56
CA THR A 51 1.97 -6.31 -5.39
C THR A 51 2.49 -7.45 -4.54
N TYR A 52 2.09 -8.66 -4.90
CA TYR A 52 2.64 -9.88 -4.33
C TYR A 52 2.93 -10.87 -5.45
N ASP A 53 4.15 -11.40 -5.45
CA ASP A 53 4.59 -12.44 -6.37
C ASP A 53 4.54 -13.79 -5.66
N ALA A 54 3.48 -14.55 -5.92
CA ALA A 54 3.26 -15.84 -5.28
C ALA A 54 4.31 -16.89 -5.68
N GLU A 55 4.78 -16.87 -6.93
CA GLU A 55 5.86 -17.74 -7.41
C GLU A 55 7.17 -17.42 -6.69
N ARG A 56 7.55 -16.15 -6.61
CA ARG A 56 8.75 -15.76 -5.87
C ARG A 56 8.63 -16.12 -4.40
N ALA A 57 7.47 -15.92 -3.79
CA ALA A 57 7.27 -16.20 -2.36
C ALA A 57 7.33 -17.69 -2.00
N SER A 58 7.15 -18.63 -2.95
CA SER A 58 7.35 -20.05 -2.67
C SER A 58 8.81 -20.37 -2.43
N ASP A 59 9.70 -19.73 -3.19
CA ASP A 59 11.13 -20.08 -3.26
C ASP A 59 12.02 -19.09 -2.49
N ASP A 60 11.56 -17.85 -2.26
CA ASP A 60 12.26 -16.77 -1.56
C ASP A 60 11.55 -16.48 -0.22
N GLU A 61 12.03 -17.11 0.86
CA GLU A 61 11.48 -16.94 2.21
C GLU A 61 11.66 -15.52 2.76
N GLU A 62 12.75 -14.84 2.40
CA GLU A 62 13.01 -13.47 2.84
C GLU A 62 11.97 -12.52 2.23
N TYR A 63 11.72 -12.63 0.92
CA TYR A 63 10.66 -11.89 0.24
C TYR A 63 9.30 -12.15 0.88
N ARG A 64 8.94 -13.42 1.11
CA ARG A 64 7.66 -13.81 1.71
C ARG A 64 7.46 -13.17 3.09
N LYS A 65 8.47 -13.24 3.97
CA LYS A 65 8.43 -12.65 5.31
C LYS A 65 8.39 -11.13 5.27
N GLY A 66 9.17 -10.51 4.38
CA GLY A 66 9.21 -9.07 4.19
C GLY A 66 7.85 -8.52 3.72
N ALA A 67 7.29 -9.10 2.67
CA ALA A 67 5.97 -8.74 2.16
C ALA A 67 4.87 -8.91 3.21
N SER A 68 4.87 -10.04 3.94
CA SER A 68 3.90 -10.31 5.00
C SER A 68 3.99 -9.29 6.14
N SER A 69 5.20 -8.97 6.59
CA SER A 69 5.46 -7.97 7.64
C SER A 69 5.03 -6.59 7.20
N PHE A 70 5.34 -6.21 5.96
CA PHE A 70 4.91 -4.93 5.39
C PHE A 70 3.39 -4.81 5.28
N HIS A 71 2.71 -5.86 4.80
CA HIS A 71 1.25 -5.89 4.74
C HIS A 71 0.62 -5.82 6.14
N ALA A 72 1.21 -6.45 7.15
CA ALA A 72 0.75 -6.34 8.54
C ALA A 72 0.88 -4.90 9.05
N ALA A 73 2.04 -4.27 8.86
CA ALA A 73 2.28 -2.89 9.26
C ALA A 73 1.28 -1.90 8.65
N LEU A 74 0.95 -2.04 7.36
CA LEU A 74 -0.08 -1.20 6.71
C LEU A 74 -1.46 -1.38 7.35
N ARG A 75 -1.83 -2.61 7.72
CA ARG A 75 -3.11 -2.89 8.38
C ARG A 75 -3.15 -2.31 9.79
N ASP A 76 -2.06 -2.37 10.53
CA ASP A 76 -1.94 -1.77 11.86
C ASP A 76 -2.09 -0.24 11.79
N LEU A 77 -1.67 0.38 10.69
CA LEU A 77 -1.89 1.80 10.39
C LEU A 77 -3.33 2.12 9.92
N GLY A 78 -4.20 1.13 9.77
CA GLY A 78 -5.59 1.29 9.37
C GLY A 78 -5.84 1.22 7.86
N TYR A 79 -4.83 0.88 7.05
CA TYR A 79 -5.02 0.68 5.62
C TYR A 79 -5.65 -0.68 5.33
N LYS A 80 -6.68 -0.68 4.48
CA LYS A 80 -7.13 -1.86 3.75
C LYS A 80 -6.08 -2.20 2.69
N VAL A 81 -5.33 -3.26 2.95
CA VAL A 81 -4.37 -3.83 1.99
C VAL A 81 -5.13 -4.61 0.91
N ILE A 82 -4.91 -4.23 -0.34
CA ILE A 82 -5.49 -4.85 -1.53
C ILE A 82 -4.33 -5.40 -2.36
N VAL A 83 -4.22 -6.72 -2.43
CA VAL A 83 -3.13 -7.40 -3.14
C VAL A 83 -3.49 -7.51 -4.61
N LYS A 84 -2.56 -7.08 -5.47
CA LYS A 84 -2.52 -7.35 -6.90
C LYS A 84 -1.53 -8.51 -7.11
N GLU A 85 -2.02 -9.67 -7.49
CA GLU A 85 -1.20 -10.85 -7.82
C GLU A 85 -0.41 -10.55 -9.11
N LEU A 86 0.92 -10.71 -9.05
CA LEU A 86 1.78 -10.63 -10.22
C LEU A 86 1.63 -11.91 -11.05
N HIS A 87 1.40 -11.73 -12.35
CA HIS A 87 1.37 -12.82 -13.31
C HIS A 87 2.55 -12.63 -14.26
N TRP A 88 3.43 -13.63 -14.30
CA TRP A 88 4.53 -13.66 -15.23
C TRP A 88 4.04 -14.10 -16.60
N TYR A 89 4.38 -13.33 -17.63
CA TYR A 89 4.21 -13.76 -19.01
C TYR A 89 5.58 -14.11 -19.60
N ILE A 90 5.59 -15.03 -20.55
CA ILE A 90 6.79 -15.37 -21.31
C ILE A 90 6.61 -14.76 -22.69
N ASP A 91 7.54 -13.90 -23.11
CA ASP A 91 7.55 -13.34 -24.46
C ASP A 91 8.03 -14.36 -25.51
N ASP A 92 7.97 -13.98 -26.78
CA ASP A 92 8.38 -14.83 -27.91
C ASP A 92 9.88 -15.18 -27.88
N GLU A 93 10.69 -14.44 -27.11
CA GLU A 93 12.13 -14.64 -26.95
C GLU A 93 12.47 -15.50 -25.70
N GLY A 94 11.46 -15.90 -24.93
CA GLY A 94 11.60 -16.71 -23.72
C GLY A 94 11.89 -15.93 -22.44
N ASN A 95 11.81 -14.59 -22.47
CA ASN A 95 12.01 -13.75 -21.29
C ASN A 95 10.72 -13.64 -20.48
N ARG A 96 10.87 -13.51 -19.15
CA ARG A 96 9.76 -13.19 -18.25
C ARG A 96 9.47 -11.69 -18.29
N ILE A 97 8.22 -11.31 -18.54
CA ILE A 97 7.70 -9.93 -18.54
C ILE A 97 6.46 -9.79 -17.65
#